data_AF-A0A9Q8ZJZ3-F1
#
_entry.id   AF-A0A9Q8ZJZ3-F1
#
_cell.length_a   1.000
_cell.length_b   1.000
_cell.length_c   1.000
_cell.angle_alpha   90.00
_cell.angle_beta   90.00
_cell.angle_gamma   90.00
#
_symmetry.space_group_name_H-M   'P 1'
#
loop_
_entity.id
_entity.type
_entity.pdbx_description
1 polymer ?
#
loop_
_entity_poly.entity_id
_entity_poly.type
_entity_poly.pdbx_seq_one_letter_code
_entity_poly.pdbx_strand_id
1 'polypeptide(L)'
;MSLEAHCWYRSKNISSSIRCDCRRRKKSHGPTSGWDGCGRGGVEAASSGGEKRTALPVAKNWHRVLYRLTDDGEWRKFTTSDFGRKTVPMPPKRFYGPVGEFKGLLHKQERVQLQLTGLGAVAIEALDRHYFGKENSEPFHCPAFGCDVYFEKAGQWTQHAAEAHSVDMFTAQPKILPHVLQHDFEERKNNLTKEVEAGRRKFRKIFHDWNEEGGEKRRELERGWIHQLDNDEAWNTGVKGADSELWERFNNMMDPTWCGY
;
A
#
# COMPACT_ATOMS: atom_id res chain seq x y z
N MET A 1 11.40 -3.90 8.42
CA MET A 1 10.07 -3.28 8.54
C MET A 1 9.11 -4.39 8.93
N SER A 2 8.60 -4.40 10.16
CA SER A 2 7.35 -5.14 10.36
C SER A 2 6.26 -4.32 9.69
N LEU A 3 5.48 -4.95 8.82
CA LEU A 3 4.21 -4.41 8.40
C LEU A 3 3.27 -4.47 9.60
N GLU A 4 3.30 -3.44 10.44
CA GLU A 4 2.22 -3.24 11.41
C GLU A 4 1.02 -2.67 10.64
N ALA A 5 0.21 -3.57 10.09
CA ALA A 5 -1.12 -3.23 9.66
C ALA A 5 -1.99 -3.18 10.90
N HIS A 6 -2.43 -1.97 11.29
CA HIS A 6 -3.65 -1.82 12.07
C HIS A 6 -4.82 -2.25 11.18
N CYS A 7 -4.97 -3.57 11.02
CA CYS A 7 -6.05 -4.14 10.25
C CYS A 7 -7.25 -4.28 11.17
N TRP A 8 -8.29 -3.53 10.83
CA TRP A 8 -9.61 -3.90 11.28
C TRP A 8 -10.01 -5.18 10.54
N TYR A 9 -10.10 -6.26 11.30
CA TYR A 9 -10.41 -7.57 10.77
C TYR A 9 -11.87 -7.89 11.05
N ARG A 10 -12.65 -8.11 10.00
CA ARG A 10 -13.98 -8.71 10.12
C ARG A 10 -13.76 -10.22 10.28
N SER A 11 -13.94 -10.75 11.50
CA SER A 11 -14.02 -12.21 11.68
C SER A 11 -15.18 -12.75 10.84
N LYS A 12 -14.87 -13.31 9.68
CA LYS A 12 -15.70 -14.30 9.02
C LYS A 12 -15.32 -15.64 9.67
N ASN A 13 -16.28 -16.51 9.94
CA ASN A 13 -15.98 -17.92 10.19
C ASN A 13 -15.25 -18.44 8.94
N ILE A 14 -13.93 -18.66 9.02
CA ILE A 14 -13.11 -19.06 7.87
C ILE A 14 -12.78 -20.54 8.01
N SER A 15 -13.46 -21.35 7.19
CA SER A 15 -12.92 -22.56 6.59
C SER A 15 -12.76 -22.33 5.08
N SER A 16 -11.97 -21.34 4.66
CA SER A 16 -11.58 -21.22 3.24
C SER A 16 -10.45 -20.21 3.04
N SER A 17 -9.33 -20.72 2.53
CA SER A 17 -8.18 -20.02 1.93
C SER A 17 -8.51 -18.65 1.30
N ILE A 18 -7.84 -17.60 1.77
CA ILE A 18 -7.79 -16.29 1.11
C ILE A 18 -6.83 -16.40 -0.09
N ARG A 19 -7.38 -16.47 -1.32
CA ARG A 19 -6.63 -16.16 -2.55
C ARG A 19 -6.88 -14.70 -2.91
N CYS A 20 -5.83 -13.90 -2.97
CA CYS A 20 -5.87 -12.57 -3.59
C CYS A 20 -5.94 -12.74 -5.10
N ASP A 21 -7.12 -12.55 -5.67
CA ASP A 21 -7.36 -12.71 -7.10
C ASP A 21 -7.09 -11.37 -7.83
N CYS A 22 -5.86 -11.19 -8.31
CA CYS A 22 -5.46 -10.06 -9.14
C CYS A 22 -5.99 -10.23 -10.58
N ARG A 23 -7.23 -9.82 -10.85
CA ARG A 23 -7.76 -9.77 -12.23
C ARG A 23 -7.12 -8.64 -13.03
N ARG A 24 -6.25 -9.02 -13.97
CA ARG A 24 -5.68 -8.16 -15.04
C ARG A 24 -6.81 -7.70 -15.99
N ARG A 25 -7.23 -6.43 -15.94
CA ARG A 25 -8.07 -5.82 -16.99
C ARG A 25 -7.19 -5.46 -18.18
N LYS A 26 -7.40 -6.12 -19.32
CA LYS A 26 -6.89 -5.65 -20.63
C LYS A 26 -7.65 -4.37 -21.01
N LYS A 27 -6.94 -3.25 -21.16
CA LYS A 27 -7.49 -2.03 -21.79
C LYS A 27 -7.26 -2.12 -23.30
N SER A 28 -8.33 -2.17 -24.07
CA SER A 28 -8.32 -1.92 -25.51
C SER A 28 -8.37 -0.42 -25.76
N HIS A 29 -7.39 0.13 -26.49
CA HIS A 29 -7.44 1.50 -26.98
C HIS A 29 -8.27 1.57 -28.26
N GLY A 30 -9.29 2.43 -28.27
CA GLY A 30 -10.01 2.88 -29.46
C GLY A 30 -9.86 4.41 -29.60
N PRO A 31 -10.00 4.96 -30.82
CA PRO A 31 -9.64 6.33 -31.14
C PRO A 31 -10.70 7.34 -30.66
N THR A 32 -10.22 8.49 -30.18
CA THR A 32 -11.02 9.64 -29.74
C THR A 32 -11.52 10.46 -30.93
N SER A 33 -12.84 10.52 -31.13
CA SER A 33 -13.50 11.54 -31.95
C SER A 33 -14.20 12.57 -31.06
N GLY A 34 -14.12 13.83 -31.47
CA GLY A 34 -14.52 15.01 -30.71
C GLY A 34 -16.02 15.15 -30.45
N TRP A 35 -16.34 16.02 -29.49
CA TRP A 35 -17.69 16.47 -29.19
C TRP A 35 -17.67 17.98 -28.91
N ASP A 36 -18.35 18.71 -29.79
CA ASP A 36 -18.81 20.07 -29.61
C ASP A 36 -20.06 20.12 -28.72
N GLY A 37 -20.15 21.17 -27.90
CA GLY A 37 -21.37 21.95 -27.61
C GLY A 37 -22.54 21.30 -26.86
N CYS A 38 -22.81 21.78 -25.64
CA CYS A 38 -24.14 22.02 -25.03
C CYS A 38 -23.91 22.84 -23.74
N GLY A 39 -24.46 24.03 -23.54
CA GLY A 39 -25.89 24.30 -23.31
C GLY A 39 -26.13 24.53 -21.81
N ARG A 40 -26.03 25.78 -21.32
CA ARG A 40 -26.31 26.15 -19.92
C ARG A 40 -27.82 26.16 -19.68
N GLY A 41 -28.36 25.06 -19.18
CA GLY A 41 -29.68 25.02 -18.54
C GLY A 41 -29.52 25.16 -17.03
N GLY A 42 -30.13 26.18 -16.44
CA GLY A 42 -30.25 26.30 -14.99
C GLY A 42 -31.24 25.27 -14.46
N VAL A 43 -30.76 24.37 -13.61
CA VAL A 43 -31.60 23.38 -12.92
C VAL A 43 -31.83 23.89 -11.51
N GLU A 44 -33.06 24.30 -11.21
CA GLU A 44 -33.52 24.54 -9.85
C GLU A 44 -33.50 23.21 -9.09
N ALA A 45 -32.61 23.11 -8.10
CA ALA A 45 -32.51 21.95 -7.24
C ALA A 45 -33.71 21.93 -6.27
N ALA A 46 -34.73 21.15 -6.61
CA ALA A 46 -35.78 20.79 -5.68
C ALA A 46 -35.16 20.03 -4.50
N SER A 47 -35.18 20.65 -3.32
CA SER A 47 -34.71 20.08 -2.05
C SER A 47 -35.64 18.93 -1.65
N SER A 48 -35.34 17.72 -2.14
CA SER A 48 -35.97 16.51 -1.63
C SER A 48 -35.50 16.30 -0.19
N GLY A 49 -36.42 16.24 0.77
CA GLY A 49 -36.15 15.90 2.17
C GLY A 49 -35.62 14.47 2.30
N GLY A 50 -34.36 14.27 1.93
CA GLY A 50 -33.68 12.99 2.01
C GLY A 50 -33.52 12.56 3.46
N GLU A 51 -34.14 11.45 3.80
CA GLU A 51 -33.97 10.77 5.08
C GLU A 51 -32.48 10.49 5.30
N LYS A 52 -31.92 10.99 6.41
CA LYS A 52 -30.50 10.83 6.72
C LYS A 52 -30.16 9.34 6.87
N ARG A 53 -29.23 8.84 6.06
CA ARG A 53 -28.72 7.47 6.20
C ARG A 53 -27.75 7.39 7.37
N THR A 54 -28.24 6.93 8.52
CA THR A 54 -27.40 6.65 9.67
C THR A 54 -26.52 5.43 9.40
N ALA A 55 -25.25 5.50 9.81
CA ALA A 55 -24.33 4.38 9.72
C ALA A 55 -24.86 3.19 10.52
N LEU A 56 -24.61 1.99 10.00
CA LEU A 56 -24.87 0.76 10.74
C LEU A 56 -24.09 0.79 12.07
N PRO A 57 -24.63 0.17 13.13
CA PRO A 57 -23.87 -0.01 14.36
C PRO A 57 -22.59 -0.79 14.04
N VAL A 58 -21.49 -0.44 14.74
CA VAL A 58 -20.23 -1.18 14.61
C VAL A 58 -20.53 -2.65 14.86
N ALA A 59 -20.29 -3.49 13.85
CA ALA A 59 -20.67 -4.89 13.98
C ALA A 59 -19.84 -5.53 15.10
N LYS A 60 -20.47 -6.36 15.95
CA LYS A 60 -19.85 -6.93 17.17
C LYS A 60 -18.56 -7.72 16.89
N ASN A 61 -18.34 -8.13 15.64
CA ASN A 61 -17.14 -8.83 15.19
C ASN A 61 -16.01 -7.91 14.71
N TRP A 62 -16.19 -6.59 14.73
CA TRP A 62 -15.13 -5.62 14.52
C TRP A 62 -14.50 -5.27 15.86
N HIS A 63 -13.22 -5.58 15.97
CA HIS A 63 -12.40 -5.22 17.10
C HIS A 63 -11.01 -4.90 16.59
N ARG A 64 -10.33 -3.97 17.27
CA ARG A 64 -8.89 -3.79 17.06
C ARG A 64 -8.19 -5.05 17.52
N VAL A 65 -7.53 -5.73 16.61
CA VAL A 65 -6.75 -6.93 16.91
C VAL A 65 -5.34 -6.76 16.45
N LEU A 66 -4.43 -7.15 17.32
CA LEU A 66 -3.06 -7.37 16.95
C LEU A 66 -2.91 -8.85 16.66
N TYR A 67 -2.39 -9.19 15.48
CA TYR A 67 -1.92 -10.54 15.21
C TYR A 67 -0.41 -10.55 15.39
N ARG A 68 0.10 -11.54 16.12
CA ARG A 68 1.54 -11.79 16.26
C ARG A 68 1.84 -13.19 15.74
N LEU A 69 2.91 -13.30 14.96
CA LEU A 69 3.49 -14.57 14.60
C LEU A 69 4.20 -15.15 15.84
N THR A 70 3.76 -16.31 16.31
CA THR A 70 4.37 -17.03 17.43
C THR A 70 5.57 -17.85 16.98
N ASP A 71 6.37 -18.36 17.94
CA ASP A 71 7.60 -19.11 17.66
C ASP A 71 7.34 -20.43 16.88
N ASP A 72 6.11 -20.93 16.93
CA ASP A 72 5.60 -22.07 16.17
C ASP A 72 5.21 -21.72 14.72
N GLY A 73 5.33 -20.44 14.32
CA GLY A 73 4.95 -19.96 12.98
C GLY A 73 3.46 -19.69 12.80
N GLU A 74 2.65 -19.76 13.86
CA GLU A 74 1.22 -19.47 13.78
C GLU A 74 0.90 -17.99 14.04
N TRP A 75 -0.15 -17.46 13.38
CA TRP A 75 -0.65 -16.12 13.68
C TRP A 75 -1.68 -16.18 14.80
N ARG A 76 -1.32 -15.69 16.00
CA ARG A 76 -2.23 -15.63 17.15
C ARG A 76 -2.75 -14.21 17.38
N LYS A 77 -4.05 -14.13 17.68
CA LYS A 77 -4.72 -12.90 18.10
C LYS A 77 -4.30 -12.54 19.53
N PHE A 78 -3.71 -11.37 19.71
CA PHE A 78 -3.40 -10.79 21.01
C PHE A 78 -4.45 -9.75 21.39
N THR A 79 -5.03 -9.89 22.59
CA THR A 79 -5.91 -8.89 23.20
C THR A 79 -5.09 -7.76 23.82
N THR A 80 -5.61 -6.54 23.70
CA THR A 80 -4.89 -5.29 23.98
C THR A 80 -4.63 -4.97 25.45
N SER A 81 -5.20 -5.71 26.41
CA SER A 81 -5.10 -5.40 27.85
C SER A 81 -3.67 -5.40 28.39
N ASP A 82 -2.79 -6.26 27.86
CA ASP A 82 -1.44 -6.46 28.40
C ASP A 82 -0.33 -6.01 27.42
N PHE A 83 -0.71 -5.35 26.32
CA PHE A 83 0.23 -5.00 25.27
C PHE A 83 0.98 -3.70 25.56
N GLY A 84 2.00 -3.79 26.43
CA GLY A 84 3.09 -2.82 26.44
C GLY A 84 3.77 -2.85 25.07
N ARG A 85 3.61 -1.79 24.26
CA ARG A 85 4.18 -1.69 22.90
C ARG A 85 5.71 -1.79 22.93
N LYS A 86 6.23 -3.00 22.92
CA LYS A 86 7.63 -3.30 22.59
C LYS A 86 7.65 -3.81 21.15
N THR A 87 7.57 -2.89 20.19
CA THR A 87 7.94 -3.21 18.82
C THR A 87 9.45 -3.42 18.85
N VAL A 88 9.89 -4.68 18.73
CA VAL A 88 11.32 -4.97 18.49
C VAL A 88 11.54 -4.75 17.00
N PRO A 89 12.20 -3.66 16.59
CA PRO A 89 12.47 -3.47 15.18
C PRO A 89 13.40 -4.60 14.72
N MET A 90 12.97 -5.36 13.70
CA MET A 90 13.89 -6.27 13.02
C MET A 90 15.12 -5.46 12.59
N PRO A 91 16.34 -5.95 12.87
CA PRO A 91 17.56 -5.25 12.47
C PRO A 91 17.49 -4.98 10.96
N PRO A 92 17.90 -3.79 10.49
CA PRO A 92 17.90 -3.47 9.08
C PRO A 92 18.66 -4.54 8.29
N LYS A 93 18.00 -5.18 7.31
CA LYS A 93 18.68 -6.12 6.41
C LYS A 93 19.74 -5.33 5.66
N ARG A 94 20.99 -5.77 5.78
CA ARG A 94 22.11 -5.22 5.01
C ARG A 94 22.16 -5.94 3.67
N PHE A 95 22.44 -5.18 2.62
CA PHE A 95 22.52 -5.69 1.27
C PHE A 95 23.88 -5.33 0.70
N TYR A 96 24.65 -6.33 0.29
CA TYR A 96 26.02 -6.19 -0.21
C TYR A 96 26.13 -6.70 -1.64
N GLY A 97 27.09 -6.18 -2.40
CA GLY A 97 27.36 -6.60 -3.78
C GLY A 97 26.24 -6.29 -4.79
N PRO A 98 26.40 -6.69 -6.06
CA PRO A 98 25.43 -6.42 -7.12
C PRO A 98 24.03 -7.01 -6.84
N VAL A 99 23.97 -8.25 -6.32
CA VAL A 99 22.71 -8.93 -5.95
C VAL A 99 22.03 -8.14 -4.83
N GLY A 100 22.82 -7.73 -3.83
CA GLY A 100 22.32 -6.95 -2.71
C GLY A 100 21.84 -5.57 -3.13
N GLU A 101 22.57 -4.84 -3.97
CA GLU A 101 22.15 -3.51 -4.42
C GLU A 101 20.75 -3.55 -5.06
N PHE A 102 20.53 -4.50 -5.98
CA PHE A 102 19.24 -4.71 -6.60
C PHE A 102 18.15 -5.13 -5.61
N LYS A 103 18.44 -6.11 -4.74
CA LYS A 103 17.47 -6.57 -3.73
C LYS A 103 17.16 -5.49 -2.69
N GLY A 104 18.14 -4.67 -2.34
CA GLY A 104 17.98 -3.51 -1.48
C GLY A 104 17.09 -2.46 -2.13
N LEU A 105 17.22 -2.24 -3.44
CA LEU A 105 16.35 -1.37 -4.20
C LEU A 105 14.90 -1.87 -4.21
N LEU A 106 14.68 -3.17 -4.50
CA LEU A 106 13.35 -3.79 -4.45
C LEU A 106 12.74 -3.72 -3.06
N HIS A 107 13.52 -4.07 -2.03
CA HIS A 107 13.07 -3.98 -0.64
C HIS A 107 12.67 -2.55 -0.27
N LYS A 108 13.46 -1.55 -0.67
CA LYS A 108 13.12 -0.14 -0.43
C LYS A 108 11.85 0.28 -1.17
N GLN A 109 11.68 -0.15 -2.43
CA GLN A 109 10.49 0.17 -3.22
C GLN A 109 9.23 -0.43 -2.58
N GLU A 110 9.26 -1.71 -2.25
CA GLU A 110 8.16 -2.40 -1.57
C GLU A 110 7.83 -1.71 -0.24
N ARG A 111 8.85 -1.39 0.55
CA ARG A 111 8.69 -0.64 1.80
C ARG A 111 7.98 0.69 1.62
N VAL A 112 8.39 1.50 0.65
CA VAL A 112 7.79 2.81 0.39
C VAL A 112 6.35 2.64 -0.12
N GLN A 113 6.09 1.65 -0.97
CA GLN A 113 4.74 1.34 -1.43
C GLN A 113 3.82 0.95 -0.28
N LEU A 114 4.31 0.10 0.63
CA LEU A 114 3.59 -0.29 1.84
C LEU A 114 3.33 0.91 2.77
N GLN A 115 4.26 1.85 2.87
CA GLN A 115 4.06 3.09 3.62
C GLN A 115 3.02 4.01 2.97
N LEU A 116 3.02 4.11 1.63
CA LEU A 116 2.00 4.86 0.89
C LEU A 116 0.60 4.25 1.09
N THR A 117 0.49 2.93 0.98
CA THR A 117 -0.76 2.20 1.28
C THR A 117 -1.14 2.37 2.75
N GLY A 118 -0.20 2.25 3.67
CA GLY A 118 -0.43 2.41 5.11
C GLY A 118 -0.90 3.80 5.50
N LEU A 119 -0.43 4.85 4.80
CA LEU A 119 -0.86 6.23 5.02
C LEU A 119 -2.39 6.35 4.90
N GLY A 120 -2.96 5.61 3.94
CA GLY A 120 -4.39 5.43 3.74
C GLY A 120 -5.14 5.06 5.03
N ALA A 121 -4.71 3.97 5.64
CA ALA A 121 -5.28 3.45 6.88
C ALA A 121 -5.06 4.40 8.07
N VAL A 122 -3.89 5.04 8.14
CA VAL A 122 -3.55 5.97 9.22
C VAL A 122 -4.45 7.21 9.17
N ALA A 123 -4.78 7.73 7.99
CA ALA A 123 -5.70 8.87 7.89
C ALA A 123 -7.15 8.52 8.25
N ILE A 124 -7.63 7.33 7.88
CA ILE A 124 -8.95 6.85 8.29
C ILE A 124 -9.04 6.85 9.82
N GLU A 125 -8.02 6.27 10.47
CA GLU A 125 -7.95 6.24 11.93
C GLU A 125 -7.78 7.64 12.55
N ALA A 126 -6.96 8.50 11.94
CA ALA A 126 -6.74 9.85 12.42
C ALA A 126 -8.03 10.67 12.38
N LEU A 127 -8.85 10.51 11.33
CA LEU A 127 -10.17 11.15 11.23
C LEU A 127 -11.12 10.64 12.32
N ASP A 128 -11.21 9.32 12.51
CA ASP A 128 -12.05 8.71 13.56
C ASP A 128 -11.68 9.25 14.94
N ARG A 129 -10.38 9.30 15.25
CA ARG A 129 -9.86 9.85 16.51
C ARG A 129 -10.05 11.35 16.64
N HIS A 130 -10.00 12.11 15.55
CA HIS A 130 -10.21 13.55 15.60
C HIS A 130 -11.61 13.92 16.08
N TYR A 131 -12.63 13.19 15.60
CA TYR A 131 -14.03 13.44 15.96
C TYR A 131 -14.47 12.73 17.23
N PHE A 132 -13.98 11.50 17.48
CA PHE A 132 -14.45 10.66 18.59
C PHE A 132 -13.42 10.42 19.70
N GLY A 133 -12.20 10.96 19.59
CA GLY A 133 -11.15 10.81 20.59
C GLY A 133 -11.17 11.87 21.70
N LYS A 134 -12.07 12.85 21.61
CA LYS A 134 -12.24 13.93 22.61
C LYS A 134 -13.36 13.56 23.59
N GLU A 135 -13.39 14.22 24.75
CA GLU A 135 -14.45 14.03 25.77
C GLU A 135 -15.84 14.28 25.19
N ASN A 136 -15.97 15.30 24.33
CA ASN A 136 -17.18 15.59 23.56
C ASN A 136 -17.01 15.04 22.15
N SER A 137 -17.57 13.86 21.92
CA SER A 137 -17.63 13.26 20.58
C SER A 137 -18.51 14.08 19.65
N GLU A 138 -17.99 14.39 18.47
CA GLU A 138 -18.70 15.18 17.45
C GLU A 138 -19.12 14.26 16.29
N PRO A 139 -20.43 14.02 16.09
CA PRO A 139 -20.92 13.28 14.94
C PRO A 139 -20.57 13.98 13.61
N PHE A 140 -20.35 13.21 12.54
CA PHE A 140 -20.01 13.77 11.23
C PHE A 140 -20.50 12.90 10.06
N HIS A 141 -20.55 13.49 8.86
CA HIS A 141 -20.88 12.79 7.61
C HIS A 141 -19.62 12.27 6.91
N CYS A 142 -19.79 11.23 6.10
CA CYS A 142 -18.72 10.70 5.26
C CYS A 142 -18.09 11.80 4.38
N PRO A 143 -16.76 11.98 4.43
CA PRO A 143 -16.07 12.97 3.60
C PRO A 143 -15.90 12.52 2.14
N ALA A 144 -16.29 11.29 1.80
CA ALA A 144 -16.21 10.79 0.44
C ALA A 144 -17.28 11.42 -0.45
N PHE A 145 -16.90 11.82 -1.66
CA PHE A 145 -17.82 12.45 -2.60
C PHE A 145 -19.00 11.51 -2.94
N GLY A 146 -20.22 12.03 -2.79
CA GLY A 146 -21.45 11.27 -3.06
C GLY A 146 -21.84 10.26 -1.98
N CYS A 147 -21.17 10.25 -0.82
CA CYS A 147 -21.55 9.44 0.33
C CYS A 147 -22.13 10.32 1.43
N ASP A 148 -23.37 10.06 1.84
CA ASP A 148 -24.14 10.85 2.81
C ASP A 148 -24.22 10.20 4.21
N VAL A 149 -23.55 9.05 4.38
CA VAL A 149 -23.60 8.26 5.62
C VAL A 149 -23.15 9.09 6.82
N TYR A 150 -23.93 9.03 7.90
CA TYR A 150 -23.72 9.79 9.13
C TYR A 150 -23.23 8.90 10.28
N PHE A 151 -22.22 9.36 11.03
CA PHE A 151 -21.58 8.61 12.11
C PHE A 151 -21.76 9.30 13.47
N GLU A 152 -22.15 8.55 14.49
CA GLU A 152 -22.40 9.06 15.84
C GLU A 152 -21.41 8.49 16.88
N LYS A 153 -20.68 7.43 16.53
CA LYS A 153 -19.81 6.69 17.46
C LYS A 153 -18.46 6.36 16.83
N ALA A 154 -17.45 6.30 17.70
CA ALA A 154 -16.11 5.82 17.37
C ALA A 154 -16.16 4.46 16.65
N GLY A 155 -15.33 4.30 15.61
CA GLY A 155 -15.23 3.08 14.83
C GLY A 155 -16.27 2.91 13.73
N GLN A 156 -17.41 3.63 13.75
CA GLN A 156 -18.40 3.53 12.67
C GLN A 156 -17.83 4.05 11.34
N TRP A 157 -17.16 5.20 11.38
CA TRP A 157 -16.46 5.73 10.21
C TRP A 157 -15.39 4.76 9.73
N THR A 158 -14.56 4.25 10.64
CA THR A 158 -13.47 3.35 10.28
C THR A 158 -13.97 2.08 9.59
N GLN A 159 -15.02 1.45 10.13
CA GLN A 159 -15.66 0.29 9.50
C GLN A 159 -16.21 0.66 8.11
N HIS A 160 -16.97 1.76 8.03
CA HIS A 160 -17.57 2.19 6.79
C HIS A 160 -16.53 2.49 5.70
N ALA A 161 -15.47 3.21 6.03
CA ALA A 161 -14.38 3.52 5.11
C ALA A 161 -13.70 2.24 4.58
N ALA A 162 -13.49 1.24 5.45
CA ALA A 162 -12.91 -0.05 5.05
C ALA A 162 -13.83 -0.87 4.14
N GLU A 163 -15.15 -0.85 4.38
CA GLU A 163 -16.12 -1.65 3.62
C GLU A 163 -16.56 -0.97 2.31
N ALA A 164 -16.73 0.36 2.29
CA ALA A 164 -17.32 1.10 1.19
C ALA A 164 -16.32 1.92 0.36
N HIS A 165 -15.17 2.31 0.93
CA HIS A 165 -14.25 3.27 0.31
C HIS A 165 -12.78 2.81 0.28
N SER A 166 -12.51 1.51 0.43
CA SER A 166 -11.14 1.00 0.54
C SER A 166 -10.24 1.48 -0.60
N VAL A 167 -10.69 1.45 -1.86
CA VAL A 167 -9.89 1.89 -3.02
C VAL A 167 -9.75 3.41 -3.09
N ASP A 168 -10.84 4.15 -2.92
CA ASP A 168 -10.88 5.60 -3.09
C ASP A 168 -10.09 6.33 -1.99
N MET A 169 -10.07 5.78 -0.78
CA MET A 169 -9.36 6.40 0.34
C MET A 169 -7.84 6.37 0.17
N PHE A 170 -7.28 5.44 -0.65
CA PHE A 170 -5.85 5.46 -0.96
C PHE A 170 -5.46 6.59 -1.92
N THR A 171 -6.41 7.10 -2.72
CA THR A 171 -6.14 8.14 -3.73
C THR A 171 -6.61 9.54 -3.28
N ALA A 172 -7.67 9.62 -2.49
CA ALA A 172 -8.30 10.87 -2.07
C ALA A 172 -7.57 11.64 -0.94
N GLN A 173 -6.61 11.01 -0.26
CA GLN A 173 -5.83 11.67 0.80
C GLN A 173 -4.83 12.67 0.21
N PRO A 174 -4.70 13.86 0.81
CA PRO A 174 -5.03 14.27 2.20
C PRO A 174 -6.40 14.94 2.40
N LYS A 175 -7.20 15.14 1.34
CA LYS A 175 -8.29 16.12 1.34
C LYS A 175 -9.44 15.82 2.32
N ILE A 176 -9.58 14.57 2.75
CA ILE A 176 -10.60 14.13 3.71
C ILE A 176 -10.28 14.50 5.16
N LEU A 177 -9.03 14.90 5.45
CA LEU A 177 -8.56 15.18 6.80
C LEU A 177 -8.88 16.62 7.21
N PRO A 178 -9.07 16.90 8.52
CA PRO A 178 -9.12 18.25 9.05
C PRO A 178 -7.84 19.02 8.70
N HIS A 179 -7.95 20.32 8.47
CA HIS A 179 -6.83 21.17 8.06
C HIS A 179 -5.58 21.01 8.94
N VAL A 180 -5.77 20.84 10.26
CA VAL A 180 -4.67 20.65 11.23
C VAL A 180 -3.84 19.38 11.00
N LEU A 181 -4.40 18.36 10.31
CA LEU A 181 -3.71 17.12 9.98
C LEU A 181 -3.26 17.07 8.51
N GLN A 182 -3.80 17.93 7.64
CA GLN A 182 -3.52 17.89 6.20
C GLN A 182 -2.03 18.09 5.91
N HIS A 183 -1.41 19.08 6.56
CA HIS A 183 -0.01 19.41 6.35
C HIS A 183 0.93 18.20 6.58
N ASP A 184 0.79 17.52 7.71
CA ASP A 184 1.68 16.41 8.07
C ASP A 184 1.52 15.21 7.12
N PHE A 185 0.28 14.93 6.68
CA PHE A 185 0.01 13.87 5.72
C PHE A 185 0.50 14.22 4.32
N GLU A 186 0.36 15.49 3.89
CA GLU A 186 0.90 15.99 2.63
C GLU A 186 2.42 15.89 2.60
N GLU A 187 3.08 16.39 3.64
CA GLU A 187 4.52 16.30 3.77
C GLU A 187 4.98 14.84 3.70
N ARG A 188 4.33 13.96 4.47
CA ARG A 188 4.67 12.52 4.47
C ARG A 188 4.46 11.88 3.10
N LYS A 189 3.33 12.15 2.43
CA LYS A 189 3.02 11.65 1.08
C LYS A 189 4.02 12.14 0.05
N ASN A 190 4.39 13.42 0.11
CA ASN A 190 5.36 14.03 -0.79
C ASN A 190 6.75 13.43 -0.60
N ASN A 191 7.17 13.21 0.65
CA ASN A 191 8.43 12.55 0.97
C ASN A 191 8.48 11.11 0.44
N LEU A 192 7.40 10.34 0.63
CA LEU A 192 7.30 8.97 0.08
C LEU A 192 7.32 8.97 -1.46
N THR A 193 6.59 9.90 -2.10
CA THR A 193 6.61 10.06 -3.57
C THR A 193 8.02 10.37 -4.09
N LYS A 194 8.75 11.27 -3.42
CA LYS A 194 10.16 11.56 -3.73
C LYS A 194 11.04 10.31 -3.60
N GLU A 195 10.81 9.47 -2.60
CA GLU A 195 11.52 8.20 -2.44
C GLU A 195 11.20 7.19 -3.55
N VAL A 196 9.94 7.08 -3.99
CA VAL A 196 9.53 6.26 -5.15
C VAL A 196 10.29 6.71 -6.39
N GLU A 197 10.28 8.01 -6.68
CA GLU A 197 10.95 8.57 -7.86
C GLU A 197 12.46 8.38 -7.80
N ALA A 198 13.08 8.53 -6.62
CA ALA A 198 14.49 8.23 -6.42
C ALA A 198 14.80 6.74 -6.67
N GLY A 199 13.94 5.83 -6.21
CA GLY A 199 14.05 4.40 -6.50
C GLY A 199 13.93 4.11 -7.99
N ARG A 200 12.94 4.70 -8.67
CA ARG A 200 12.72 4.56 -10.11
C ARG A 200 13.91 5.06 -10.94
N ARG A 201 14.56 6.16 -10.53
CA ARG A 201 15.79 6.64 -11.19
C ARG A 201 16.94 5.65 -11.06
N LYS A 202 17.15 5.08 -9.86
CA LYS A 202 18.18 4.06 -9.65
C LYS A 202 17.92 2.80 -10.46
N PHE A 203 16.67 2.34 -10.49
CA PHE A 203 16.32 1.16 -11.27
C PHE A 203 16.54 1.39 -12.77
N ARG A 204 16.08 2.54 -13.29
CA ARG A 204 16.33 2.92 -14.69
C ARG A 204 17.81 2.92 -15.04
N LYS A 205 18.68 3.38 -14.13
CA LYS A 205 20.13 3.29 -14.33
C LYS A 205 20.59 1.84 -14.51
N ILE A 206 20.23 0.94 -13.61
CA ILE A 206 20.58 -0.50 -13.71
C ILE A 206 20.05 -1.10 -15.02
N PHE A 207 18.80 -0.78 -15.36
CA PHE A 207 18.17 -1.23 -16.60
C PHE A 207 18.90 -0.72 -17.85
N HIS A 208 19.33 0.54 -17.87
CA HIS A 208 20.11 1.10 -18.97
C HIS A 208 21.51 0.47 -19.05
N ASP A 209 22.20 0.31 -17.92
CA ASP A 209 23.51 -0.35 -17.87
C ASP A 209 23.42 -1.82 -18.33
N TRP A 210 22.31 -2.51 -18.05
CA TRP A 210 22.05 -3.87 -18.52
C TRP A 210 21.76 -3.95 -20.03
N ASN A 211 21.05 -2.96 -20.57
CA ASN A 211 20.63 -2.91 -21.97
C ASN A 211 21.54 -2.03 -22.85
N GLU A 212 22.75 -1.70 -22.37
CA GLU A 212 23.71 -0.88 -23.11
C GLU A 212 24.20 -1.59 -24.39
N GLU A 213 24.30 -0.83 -25.48
CA GLU A 213 24.83 -1.31 -26.75
C GLU A 213 26.31 -1.75 -26.59
N GLY A 214 26.65 -2.93 -27.12
CA GLY A 214 27.98 -3.54 -26.94
C GLY A 214 28.13 -4.42 -25.69
N GLY A 215 27.21 -4.34 -24.73
CA GLY A 215 27.04 -5.32 -23.66
C GLY A 215 28.23 -5.53 -22.73
N GLU A 216 29.16 -4.58 -22.65
CA GLU A 216 30.29 -4.66 -21.71
C GLU A 216 29.82 -4.59 -20.26
N LYS A 217 29.03 -3.55 -19.92
CA LYS A 217 28.40 -3.43 -18.60
C LYS A 217 27.48 -4.60 -18.26
N ARG A 218 26.74 -5.11 -19.24
CA ARG A 218 25.92 -6.31 -19.07
C ARG A 218 26.76 -7.51 -18.63
N ARG A 219 27.88 -7.77 -19.32
CA ARG A 219 28.80 -8.87 -18.98
C ARG A 219 29.48 -8.66 -17.63
N GLU A 220 29.80 -7.43 -17.26
CA GLU A 220 30.34 -7.10 -15.94
C GLU A 220 29.32 -7.37 -14.83
N LEU A 221 28.09 -6.86 -14.99
CA LEU A 221 26.98 -7.10 -14.07
C LEU A 221 26.67 -8.59 -13.93
N GLU A 222 26.57 -9.31 -15.05
CA GLU A 222 26.35 -10.76 -15.07
C GLU A 222 27.43 -11.52 -14.32
N ARG A 223 28.72 -11.25 -14.61
CA ARG A 223 29.83 -11.90 -13.89
C ARG A 223 29.80 -11.59 -12.39
N GLY A 224 29.60 -10.33 -12.01
CA GLY A 224 29.53 -9.93 -10.60
C GLY A 224 28.34 -10.56 -9.88
N TRP A 225 27.20 -10.68 -10.57
CA TRP A 225 25.99 -11.29 -10.04
C TRP A 225 26.15 -12.79 -9.81
N ILE A 226 26.59 -13.53 -10.84
CA ILE A 226 26.81 -14.98 -10.75
C ILE A 226 27.90 -15.29 -9.72
N HIS A 227 29.01 -14.55 -9.74
CA HIS A 227 30.06 -14.71 -8.75
C HIS A 227 29.53 -14.53 -7.32
N GLN A 228 28.72 -13.50 -7.07
CA GLN A 228 28.14 -13.32 -5.75
C GLN A 228 27.18 -14.46 -5.38
N LEU A 229 26.30 -14.89 -6.28
CA LEU A 229 25.36 -15.98 -5.99
C LEU A 229 26.05 -17.32 -5.72
N ASP A 230 27.18 -17.59 -6.38
CA ASP A 230 27.94 -18.83 -6.22
C ASP A 230 28.79 -18.86 -4.94
N ASN A 231 29.16 -17.70 -4.40
CA ASN A 231 30.21 -17.61 -3.36
C ASN A 231 29.75 -16.94 -2.05
N ASP A 232 28.68 -16.16 -2.05
CA ASP A 232 28.19 -15.44 -0.87
C ASP A 232 27.13 -16.27 -0.12
N GLU A 233 27.48 -16.72 1.09
CA GLU A 233 26.60 -17.53 1.94
C GLU A 233 25.26 -16.84 2.23
N ALA A 234 25.23 -15.51 2.30
CA ALA A 234 24.00 -14.76 2.55
C ALA A 234 22.98 -14.86 1.39
N TRP A 235 23.41 -15.30 0.21
CA TRP A 235 22.60 -15.49 -1.00
C TRP A 235 22.55 -16.94 -1.47
N ASN A 236 23.04 -17.89 -0.69
CA ASN A 236 23.05 -19.29 -1.08
C ASN A 236 21.61 -19.82 -1.31
N THR A 237 21.35 -20.28 -2.53
CA THR A 237 20.05 -20.85 -2.94
C THR A 237 20.05 -22.38 -2.99
N GLY A 238 21.19 -23.02 -2.71
CA GLY A 238 21.39 -24.46 -2.87
C GLY A 238 21.59 -24.91 -4.32
N VAL A 239 21.55 -23.99 -5.28
CA VAL A 239 21.81 -24.22 -6.71
C VAL A 239 22.86 -23.24 -7.23
N LYS A 240 23.42 -23.51 -8.41
CA LYS A 240 24.35 -22.58 -9.07
C LYS A 240 23.65 -21.26 -9.35
N GLY A 241 24.37 -20.15 -9.28
CA GLY A 241 23.83 -18.81 -9.42
C GLY A 241 23.07 -18.60 -10.73
N ALA A 242 23.57 -19.17 -11.83
CA ALA A 242 22.94 -19.09 -13.15
C ALA A 242 21.59 -19.81 -13.23
N ASP A 243 21.36 -20.80 -12.35
CA ASP A 243 20.13 -21.59 -12.27
C ASP A 243 19.21 -21.09 -11.15
N SER A 244 19.58 -20.01 -10.44
CA SER A 244 18.81 -19.50 -9.31
C SER A 244 17.56 -18.70 -9.76
N GLU A 245 16.47 -18.83 -9.01
CA GLU A 245 15.25 -18.00 -9.21
C GLU A 245 15.56 -16.50 -9.08
N LEU A 246 16.58 -16.14 -8.30
CA LEU A 246 17.04 -14.77 -8.14
C LEU A 246 17.57 -14.18 -9.44
N TRP A 247 18.36 -14.96 -10.17
CA TRP A 247 18.89 -14.58 -11.47
C TRP A 247 17.80 -14.53 -12.53
N GLU A 248 16.93 -15.54 -12.58
CA GLU A 248 15.80 -15.58 -13.51
C GLU A 248 14.89 -14.34 -13.32
N ARG A 249 14.52 -14.03 -12.07
CA ARG A 249 13.71 -12.85 -11.75
C ARG A 249 14.39 -11.54 -12.14
N PHE A 250 15.71 -11.44 -11.96
CA PHE A 250 16.47 -10.29 -12.40
C PHE A 250 16.40 -10.14 -13.93
N ASN A 251 16.68 -11.20 -14.68
CA ASN A 251 16.60 -11.19 -16.15
C ASN A 251 15.21 -10.80 -16.65
N ASN A 252 14.15 -11.40 -16.08
CA ASN A 252 12.77 -11.11 -16.45
C ASN A 252 12.39 -9.64 -16.24
N MET A 253 12.97 -8.97 -15.24
CA MET A 253 12.72 -7.55 -14.97
C MET A 253 13.59 -6.61 -15.80
N MET A 254 14.73 -7.09 -16.32
CA MET A 254 15.62 -6.32 -17.18
C MET A 254 15.30 -6.48 -18.67
N ASP A 255 14.41 -7.41 -19.02
CA ASP A 255 13.90 -7.58 -20.37
C ASP A 255 13.22 -6.29 -20.87
N PRO A 256 13.58 -5.76 -22.06
CA PRO A 256 12.95 -4.57 -22.64
C PRO A 256 11.44 -4.67 -22.85
N THR A 257 10.91 -5.88 -22.97
CA THR A 257 9.48 -6.15 -23.09
C THR A 257 8.75 -6.11 -21.75
N TRP A 258 9.47 -5.98 -20.63
CA TRP A 258 8.89 -5.89 -19.30
C TRP A 258 8.12 -4.57 -19.13
N CYS A 259 6.80 -4.61 -19.30
CA CYS A 259 5.90 -3.46 -19.18
C CYS A 259 5.60 -3.02 -17.72
N GLY A 260 6.47 -3.30 -16.75
CA GLY A 260 6.20 -3.04 -15.33
C GLY A 260 6.47 -1.61 -14.86
N TYR A 261 6.52 -0.63 -15.78
CA TYR A 261 6.78 0.78 -15.51
C TYR A 261 5.66 1.73 -15.95
#